data_AF-A0A352NQW6-F1
#
_entry.id   AF-A0A352NQW6-F1
#
_cell.length_a   1.000
_cell.length_b   1.000
_cell.length_c   1.000
_cell.angle_alpha   90.00
_cell.angle_beta   90.00
_cell.angle_gamma   90.00
#
_symmetry.space_group_name_H-M   'P 1'
#
loop_
_entity.id
_entity.type
_entity.pdbx_description
1 polymer ?
#
loop_
_entity_poly.entity_id
_entity_poly.type
_entity_poly.pdbx_seq_one_letter_code
_entity_poly.pdbx_strand_id
1 'polypeptide(L)'
;RVSKAALAELAAIRAMDEELVAIVENDACGVDAVQALTGCSLGKGNLLYRDHGKQVYTFVCRDSGRAARIAVRASAWRNHPEHKELRIKYFSGVASPEEMEAFRQIQR
;
A
#
# COMPACT_ATOMS: atom_id res chain seq x y z
N ARG A 1 -2.60 -1.74 3.78
CA ARG A 1 -2.64 -0.84 4.97
C ARG A 1 -2.88 0.60 4.54
N VAL A 2 -1.98 1.17 3.73
CA VAL A 2 -2.06 2.55 3.23
C VAL A 2 -3.43 2.92 2.64
N SER A 3 -3.94 2.17 1.64
CA SER A 3 -5.23 2.47 1.00
C SER A 3 -6.39 2.53 1.99
N LYS A 4 -6.47 1.57 2.92
CA LYS A 4 -7.53 1.53 3.94
C LYS A 4 -7.42 2.71 4.91
N ALA A 5 -6.21 3.04 5.36
CA ALA A 5 -5.97 4.17 6.24
C ALA A 5 -6.37 5.50 5.56
N ALA A 6 -6.03 5.67 4.28
CA ALA A 6 -6.40 6.85 3.52
C ALA A 6 -7.92 7.01 3.35
N LEU A 7 -8.63 5.93 2.98
CA LEU A 7 -10.09 5.96 2.84
C LEU A 7 -10.79 6.30 4.16
N ALA A 8 -10.33 5.71 5.27
CA ALA A 8 -10.84 6.02 6.60
C ALA A 8 -10.60 7.48 7.00
N GLU A 9 -9.37 7.98 6.83
CA GLU A 9 -8.99 9.36 7.17
C GLU A 9 -9.80 10.38 6.36
N LEU A 10 -9.97 10.13 5.06
CA LEU A 10 -10.68 11.01 4.16
C LEU A 10 -12.20 10.89 4.25
N ALA A 11 -12.72 9.91 5.02
CA ALA A 11 -14.14 9.51 4.97
C ALA A 11 -14.63 9.27 3.53
N ALA A 12 -13.73 8.73 2.70
CA ALA A 12 -13.96 8.50 1.29
C ALA A 12 -14.27 7.02 1.03
N ILE A 13 -14.97 6.76 -0.07
CA ILE A 13 -15.17 5.40 -0.60
C ILE A 13 -14.28 5.18 -1.83
N ARG A 14 -14.28 3.94 -2.33
CA ARG A 14 -13.64 3.60 -3.60
C ARG A 14 -14.16 4.51 -4.72
N ALA A 15 -13.25 5.06 -5.51
CA ALA A 15 -13.55 5.91 -6.65
C ALA A 15 -14.21 5.13 -7.78
N MET A 16 -15.40 5.55 -8.18
CA MET A 16 -16.08 5.09 -9.38
C MET A 16 -15.43 5.72 -10.62
N ASP A 17 -15.18 7.02 -10.58
CA ASP A 17 -14.56 7.79 -11.66
C ASP A 17 -13.26 8.47 -11.16
N GLU A 18 -13.14 9.79 -11.22
CA GLU A 18 -11.95 10.57 -10.84
C GLU A 18 -12.08 11.38 -9.53
N GLU A 19 -13.11 11.13 -8.72
CA GLU A 19 -13.41 11.87 -7.47
C GLU A 19 -12.31 11.73 -6.40
N LEU A 20 -11.53 10.64 -6.46
CA LEU A 20 -10.35 10.41 -5.65
C LEU A 20 -9.14 10.30 -6.55
N VAL A 21 -8.09 11.04 -6.21
CA VAL A 21 -6.80 11.01 -6.88
C VAL A 21 -5.76 10.39 -5.96
N ALA A 22 -4.94 9.47 -6.48
CA ALA A 22 -3.78 8.93 -5.80
C ALA A 22 -2.49 9.41 -6.47
N ILE A 23 -1.49 9.81 -5.69
CA ILE A 23 -0.13 10.06 -6.14
C ILE A 23 0.76 9.03 -5.45
N VAL A 24 1.48 8.22 -6.23
CA VAL A 24 2.39 7.20 -5.71
C VAL A 24 3.83 7.59 -6.03
N GLU A 25 4.71 7.50 -5.03
CA GLU A 25 6.13 7.89 -5.15
C GLU A 25 7.09 6.69 -5.30
N ASN A 26 6.59 5.50 -5.64
CA ASN A 26 7.34 4.24 -5.82
C ASN A 26 6.65 3.28 -6.80
N ASP A 27 7.38 2.23 -7.18
CA ASP A 27 6.99 1.14 -8.10
C ASP A 27 6.64 -0.18 -7.39
N ALA A 28 6.52 -0.18 -6.06
CA ALA A 28 6.33 -1.42 -5.31
C ALA A 28 4.91 -1.98 -5.44
N CYS A 29 4.73 -3.27 -5.10
CA CYS A 29 3.44 -3.96 -5.11
C CYS A 29 2.33 -3.28 -4.28
N GLY A 30 2.68 -2.33 -3.40
CA GLY A 30 1.70 -1.48 -2.72
C GLY A 30 0.83 -0.65 -3.68
N VAL A 31 1.34 -0.31 -4.87
CA VAL A 31 0.61 0.42 -5.92
C VAL A 31 -0.58 -0.39 -6.44
N ASP A 32 -0.45 -1.72 -6.56
CA ASP A 32 -1.57 -2.58 -6.96
C ASP A 32 -2.71 -2.53 -5.93
N ALA A 33 -2.37 -2.50 -4.64
CA ALA A 33 -3.35 -2.34 -3.58
C ALA A 33 -3.98 -0.93 -3.55
N VAL A 34 -3.30 0.10 -4.07
CA VAL A 34 -3.92 1.41 -4.30
C VAL A 34 -5.01 1.25 -5.36
N GLN A 35 -4.66 0.74 -6.55
CA GLN A 35 -5.61 0.55 -7.65
C GLN A 35 -6.80 -0.34 -7.27
N ALA A 36 -6.50 -1.50 -6.67
CA ALA A 36 -7.49 -2.50 -6.32
C ALA A 36 -8.44 -2.07 -5.21
N LEU A 37 -8.06 -1.16 -4.31
CA LEU A 37 -8.91 -0.77 -3.18
C LEU A 37 -9.53 0.62 -3.35
N THR A 38 -8.76 1.60 -3.82
CA THR A 38 -9.24 2.99 -3.92
C THR A 38 -9.92 3.29 -5.24
N GLY A 39 -9.77 2.44 -6.24
CA GLY A 39 -10.30 2.71 -7.58
C GLY A 39 -9.50 3.77 -8.34
N CYS A 40 -8.37 4.26 -7.79
CA CYS A 40 -7.47 5.15 -8.52
C CYS A 40 -6.59 4.30 -9.45
N SER A 41 -6.67 4.49 -10.76
CA SER A 41 -5.90 3.70 -11.72
C SER A 41 -5.22 4.58 -12.77
N LEU A 42 -4.16 4.05 -13.38
CA LEU A 42 -3.48 4.73 -14.49
C LEU A 42 -4.44 4.97 -15.66
N GLY A 43 -5.28 3.97 -15.99
CA GLY A 43 -6.23 4.05 -17.10
C GLY A 43 -7.31 5.10 -16.91
N LYS A 44 -7.74 5.37 -15.67
CA LYS A 44 -8.68 6.45 -15.35
C LYS A 44 -8.01 7.81 -15.17
N GLY A 45 -6.68 7.91 -15.30
CA GLY A 45 -5.95 9.18 -15.11
C GLY A 45 -5.92 9.73 -13.68
N ASN A 46 -6.62 9.10 -12.73
CA ASN A 46 -6.66 9.52 -11.33
C ASN A 46 -5.61 8.82 -10.43
N LEU A 47 -4.66 8.08 -11.03
CA LEU A 47 -3.42 7.68 -10.38
C LEU A 47 -2.24 8.36 -11.06
N LEU A 48 -1.55 9.24 -10.32
CA LEU A 48 -0.33 9.90 -10.76
C LEU A 48 0.87 9.11 -10.25
N TYR A 49 1.58 8.49 -11.17
CA TYR A 49 2.81 7.78 -10.90
C TYR A 49 4.01 8.73 -10.95
N ARG A 50 4.71 8.91 -9.83
CA ARG A 50 5.87 9.81 -9.69
C ARG A 50 6.98 9.12 -8.93
N ASP A 51 7.60 8.14 -9.56
CA ASP A 51 8.59 7.30 -8.90
C ASP A 51 9.81 8.10 -8.41
N HIS A 52 9.89 8.28 -7.10
CA HIS A 52 11.02 8.87 -6.41
C HIS A 52 11.76 7.82 -5.56
N GLY A 53 11.41 6.53 -5.72
CA GLY A 53 11.90 5.43 -4.86
C GLY A 53 11.43 5.51 -3.41
N LYS A 54 10.38 6.30 -3.10
CA LYS A 54 9.90 6.53 -1.73
C LYS A 54 8.58 5.81 -1.50
N GLN A 55 8.48 5.08 -0.39
CA GLN A 55 7.24 4.44 0.07
C GLN A 55 6.24 5.47 0.62
N VAL A 56 5.80 6.38 -0.25
CA VAL A 56 4.90 7.48 0.04
C VAL A 56 3.73 7.47 -0.93
N TYR A 57 2.55 7.75 -0.38
CA TYR A 57 1.28 7.71 -1.07
C TYR A 57 0.45 8.92 -0.63
N THR A 58 -0.02 9.72 -1.58
CA THR A 58 -0.89 10.86 -1.31
C THR A 58 -2.25 10.60 -1.92
N PHE A 59 -3.31 10.84 -1.17
CA PHE A 59 -4.69 10.70 -1.61
C PHE A 59 -5.40 12.04 -1.48
N VAL A 60 -6.15 12.42 -2.50
CA VAL A 60 -6.87 13.70 -2.56
C VAL A 60 -8.31 13.40 -2.97
N CYS A 61 -9.27 13.77 -2.13
CA CYS A 61 -10.69 13.70 -2.46
C CYS A 61 -11.12 15.06 -3.01
N ARG A 62 -11.53 15.10 -4.28
CA ARG A 62 -11.90 16.34 -4.98
C ARG A 62 -13.16 16.96 -4.38
N ASP A 63 -14.16 16.14 -4.07
CA ASP A 63 -15.47 16.60 -3.59
C ASP A 63 -15.38 17.32 -2.24
N SER A 64 -14.54 16.78 -1.33
CA SER A 64 -14.35 17.36 0.00
C SER A 64 -13.18 18.36 0.08
N GLY A 65 -12.31 18.40 -0.94
CA GLY A 65 -11.06 19.15 -0.92
C GLY A 65 -10.02 18.64 0.10
N ARG A 66 -10.26 17.49 0.76
CA ARG A 66 -9.35 16.92 1.77
C ARG A 66 -8.28 16.06 1.13
N ALA A 67 -7.10 16.04 1.75
CA ALA A 67 -5.99 15.20 1.34
C ALA A 67 -5.29 14.52 2.52
N ALA A 68 -4.76 13.33 2.27
CA ALA A 68 -3.97 12.56 3.22
C ALA A 68 -2.67 12.10 2.55
N ARG A 69 -1.52 12.42 3.17
CA ARG A 69 -0.20 11.96 2.72
C ARG A 69 0.39 10.99 3.72
N ILE A 70 0.64 9.77 3.28
CA ILE A 70 1.09 8.66 4.12
C ILE A 70 2.49 8.24 3.68
N ALA A 71 3.46 8.40 4.57
CA ALA A 71 4.82 7.93 4.40
C ALA A 71 5.06 6.68 5.26
N VAL A 72 5.47 5.58 4.63
CA VAL A 72 5.82 4.36 5.35
C VAL A 72 7.22 4.52 5.95
N ARG A 73 7.32 4.41 7.27
CA ARG A 73 8.60 4.46 7.98
C ARG A 73 9.48 3.29 7.52
N ALA A 74 10.78 3.54 7.29
CA ALA A 74 11.73 2.48 6.95
C ALA A 74 11.74 1.35 7.99
N SER A 75 11.59 1.70 9.27
CA SER A 75 11.47 0.75 10.38
C SER A 75 10.22 -0.13 10.35
N ALA A 76 9.22 0.17 9.50
CA ALA A 76 8.05 -0.69 9.30
C ALA A 76 8.44 -1.96 8.54
N TRP A 77 9.50 -1.92 7.74
CA TRP A 77 10.14 -3.08 7.13
C TRP A 77 11.12 -3.69 8.12
N ARG A 78 10.68 -4.04 9.34
CA ARG A 78 11.55 -4.64 10.37
C ARG A 78 12.26 -5.86 9.80
N ASN A 79 13.49 -5.65 9.33
CA ASN A 79 14.40 -6.67 8.85
C ASN A 79 15.11 -7.27 10.06
N HIS A 80 14.35 -7.81 11.02
CA HIS A 80 14.97 -8.72 11.96
C HIS A 80 15.55 -9.89 11.14
N PRO A 81 16.83 -10.25 11.31
CA PRO A 81 17.48 -11.28 10.50
C PRO A 81 16.68 -12.59 10.45
N GLU A 82 16.05 -12.96 11.57
CA GLU A 82 15.18 -14.12 11.72
C GLU A 82 13.93 -14.09 10.83
N HIS A 83 13.44 -12.90 10.46
CA HIS A 83 12.31 -12.74 9.54
C HIS A 83 12.73 -12.76 8.07
N LYS A 84 14.02 -12.55 7.76
CA LYS A 84 14.52 -12.53 6.38
C LYS A 84 14.42 -13.92 5.76
N GLU A 85 14.89 -14.94 6.46
CA GLU A 85 14.85 -16.32 5.96
C GLU A 85 13.41 -16.82 5.86
N LEU A 86 12.62 -16.56 6.90
CA LEU A 86 11.19 -16.90 6.92
C LEU A 86 10.43 -16.24 5.77
N ARG A 87 10.72 -14.97 5.48
CA ARG A 87 10.15 -14.23 4.36
C ARG A 87 10.52 -14.87 3.02
N ILE A 88 11.79 -15.26 2.83
CA ILE A 88 12.23 -15.91 1.60
C ILE A 88 11.46 -17.22 1.40
N LYS A 89 11.42 -18.08 2.42
CA LYS A 89 10.70 -19.37 2.35
C LYS A 89 9.20 -19.18 2.06
N TYR A 90 8.57 -18.19 2.69
CA TYR A 90 7.16 -17.89 2.51
C TYR A 90 6.86 -17.47 1.06
N PHE A 91 7.62 -16.50 0.52
CA PHE A 91 7.38 -15.99 -0.83
C PHE A 91 7.86 -16.94 -1.93
N SER A 92 8.80 -17.85 -1.67
CA SER A 92 9.20 -18.90 -2.61
C SER A 92 8.29 -20.13 -2.57
N GLY A 93 7.31 -20.17 -1.66
CA GLY A 93 6.35 -21.28 -1.55
C GLY A 93 6.91 -22.57 -0.93
N VAL A 94 8.05 -22.49 -0.21
CA VAL A 94 8.70 -23.66 0.41
C VAL A 94 8.60 -23.66 1.95
N ALA A 95 7.95 -22.65 2.53
CA ALA A 95 7.74 -22.57 3.98
C ALA A 95 6.85 -23.72 4.49
N SER A 96 7.20 -24.27 5.65
CA SER A 96 6.34 -25.22 6.37
C SER A 96 5.03 -24.55 6.85
N PRO A 97 3.99 -25.32 7.21
CA PRO A 97 2.78 -24.78 7.85
C PRO A 97 3.07 -23.91 9.08
N GLU A 98 4.02 -24.32 9.92
CA GLU A 98 4.44 -23.56 11.11
C GLU A 98 5.15 -22.26 10.72
N GLU A 99 6.03 -22.30 9.72
CA GLU A 99 6.72 -21.13 9.19
C GLU A 99 5.73 -20.14 8.54
N MET A 100 4.73 -20.64 7.82
CA MET A 100 3.66 -19.82 7.27
C MET A 100 2.86 -19.09 8.36
N GLU A 101 2.50 -19.80 9.43
CA GLU A 101 1.76 -19.21 10.54
C GLU A 101 2.62 -18.19 11.32
N ALA A 102 3.89 -18.52 11.60
CA ALA A 102 4.83 -17.60 12.21
C ALA A 102 4.96 -16.29 11.40
N PHE A 103 5.07 -16.41 10.06
CA PHE A 103 5.14 -15.23 9.18
C PHE A 103 3.86 -14.39 9.23
N ARG A 104 2.68 -15.01 9.32
CA ARG A 104 1.40 -14.30 9.45
C ARG A 104 1.29 -13.54 10.76
N GLN A 105 1.77 -14.09 11.87
CA GLN A 105 1.77 -13.41 13.17
C GLN A 105 2.67 -12.17 13.18
N ILE A 106 3.83 -12.23 12.51
CA ILE A 106 4.73 -11.09 12.35
C ILE A 106 4.09 -9.95 11.54
N GLN A 107 3.18 -10.29 10.62
CA GLN A 107 2.49 -9.31 9.78
C GLN A 107 1.24 -8.67 10.40
N ARG A 108 0.74 -9.14 11.54
CA ARG A 108 -0.39 -8.48 12.23
C ARG A 108 0.03 -7.13 12.80
#